data_AF-A0A8H5FH90-F1
#
_entry.id   AF-A0A8H5FH90-F1
#
_cell.length_a   1.000
_cell.length_b   1.000
_cell.length_c   1.000
_cell.angle_alpha   90.00
_cell.angle_beta   90.00
_cell.angle_gamma   90.00
#
_symmetry.space_group_name_H-M   'P 1'
#
loop_
_entity.id
_entity.type
_entity.pdbx_description
1 polymer ?
#
loop_
_entity_poly.entity_id
_entity_poly.type
_entity_poly.pdbx_seq_one_letter_code
_entity_poly.pdbx_strand_id
1 'polypeptide(L)'
;MHFKALLSTAVLFSTYLTATLANADATSADLDALMKTAGLGTGPSELNEEALGRYLELKDELFPTPTTTTPVKRAEEYEIQKLSNAERLARGLPLKAPARRRHSKIFPRDPVASPGPRTTLTGRAALYRDDLGGAFFGYVDRTFIGSNQARYTTNAADAMILSVSFNSLQTKSSQLQVLATNAAIGAGFPFLCLTQGRDNTNTNLASGSFHYTYLSVAAVSAGPGPAGTTSNAYNSLTGASRIAQTDIWNFDRTTKVLSPTWINAGGQSVDVPFYSQSTAIYGMGDHSSFVARYPSPITGPFTLKLELIESAPSAP
;
A
#
# COMPACT_ATOMS: atom_id res chain seq x y z
N MET A 1 -11.14 22.34 -15.28
CA MET A 1 -9.99 22.50 -16.19
C MET A 1 -8.75 22.85 -15.36
N HIS A 2 -7.83 21.91 -15.21
CA HIS A 2 -6.56 22.10 -14.51
C HIS A 2 -5.43 21.65 -15.45
N PHE A 3 -4.76 22.63 -16.04
CA PHE A 3 -3.43 22.49 -16.63
C PHE A 3 -2.42 22.71 -15.52
N LYS A 4 -1.57 21.72 -15.23
CA LYS A 4 -0.20 21.89 -14.67
C LYS A 4 0.46 20.53 -14.47
N ALA A 5 1.33 20.13 -15.40
CA ALA A 5 2.55 19.36 -15.17
C ALA A 5 3.31 19.15 -16.50
N LEU A 6 3.95 20.19 -17.03
CA LEU A 6 4.92 20.08 -18.13
C LEU A 6 6.06 21.09 -17.89
N LEU A 7 6.83 20.87 -16.83
CA LEU A 7 8.12 21.54 -16.59
C LEU A 7 8.98 20.60 -15.75
N SER A 8 9.64 19.64 -16.41
CA SER A 8 10.66 18.82 -15.75
C SER A 8 11.69 18.22 -16.72
N THR A 9 11.37 18.03 -18.00
CA THR A 9 12.29 17.36 -18.95
C THR A 9 13.32 18.29 -19.61
N ALA A 10 13.07 19.60 -19.74
CA ALA A 10 14.00 20.51 -20.42
C ALA A 10 15.29 20.82 -19.62
N VAL A 11 15.28 20.67 -18.29
CA VAL A 11 16.45 21.01 -17.45
C VAL A 11 17.48 19.87 -17.40
N LEU A 12 17.06 18.62 -17.60
CA LEU A 12 17.94 17.44 -17.59
C LEU A 12 18.80 17.29 -18.86
N PHE A 13 18.43 17.95 -19.96
CA PHE A 13 19.23 17.91 -21.20
C PHE A 13 20.40 18.91 -21.23
N SER A 14 20.36 19.98 -20.44
CA SER A 14 21.43 21.01 -20.48
C SER A 14 22.68 20.64 -19.68
N THR A 15 22.56 19.77 -18.66
CA THR A 15 23.67 19.45 -17.76
C THR A 15 24.52 18.25 -18.20
N TYR A 16 23.99 17.38 -19.06
CA TYR A 16 24.78 16.26 -19.60
C TYR A 16 25.64 16.65 -20.81
N LEU A 17 25.27 17.70 -21.55
CA LEU A 17 26.02 18.11 -22.75
C LEU A 17 27.26 18.97 -22.43
N THR A 18 27.31 19.61 -21.26
CA THR A 18 28.46 20.44 -20.85
C THR A 18 29.66 19.63 -20.37
N ALA A 19 29.48 18.36 -20.01
CA ALA A 19 30.57 17.54 -19.46
C ALA A 19 31.41 16.79 -20.52
N THR A 20 30.95 16.69 -21.78
CA THR A 20 31.66 15.96 -22.84
C THR A 20 32.37 16.84 -23.87
N LEU A 21 32.15 18.16 -23.87
CA LEU A 21 32.73 19.09 -24.85
C LEU A 21 34.04 19.77 -24.40
N ALA A 22 34.58 19.44 -23.23
CA ALA A 22 35.80 20.06 -22.73
C ALA A 22 37.09 19.61 -23.45
N ASN A 23 37.04 18.65 -24.39
CA ASN A 23 38.23 18.07 -25.01
C ASN A 23 38.12 17.80 -26.53
N ALA A 24 37.20 18.45 -27.25
CA ALA A 24 37.14 18.32 -28.71
C ALA A 24 37.10 19.70 -29.36
N ASP A 25 38.16 20.04 -30.10
CA ASP A 25 38.23 21.15 -31.07
C ASP A 25 37.29 20.91 -32.28
N ALA A 26 36.03 20.58 -32.01
CA ALA A 26 34.97 20.49 -33.00
C ALA A 26 34.31 21.87 -33.08
N THR A 27 34.57 22.58 -34.17
CA THR A 27 34.01 23.90 -34.47
C THR A 27 32.47 23.86 -34.37
N SER A 28 31.88 24.82 -33.67
CA SER A 28 30.43 24.96 -33.44
C SER A 28 29.56 24.96 -34.72
N ALA A 29 30.17 25.07 -35.90
CA ALA A 29 29.50 24.96 -37.20
C ALA A 29 28.90 23.58 -37.46
N ASP A 30 29.43 22.51 -36.86
CA ASP A 30 28.99 21.14 -37.17
C ASP A 30 27.73 20.73 -36.39
N LEU A 31 27.58 21.24 -35.17
CA LEU A 31 26.43 20.92 -34.31
C LEU A 31 25.12 21.53 -34.85
N ASP A 32 25.20 22.76 -35.36
CA ASP A 32 24.05 23.48 -35.92
C ASP A 32 23.60 22.87 -37.26
N ALA A 33 24.55 22.37 -38.07
CA ALA A 33 24.27 21.59 -39.26
C ALA A 33 23.61 20.25 -38.92
N LEU A 34 24.11 19.54 -37.90
CA LEU A 34 23.54 18.26 -37.46
C LEU A 34 22.10 18.42 -36.93
N MET A 35 21.85 19.46 -36.13
CA MET A 35 20.52 19.80 -35.59
C MET A 35 19.53 20.18 -36.70
N LYS A 36 19.98 20.90 -37.73
CA LYS A 36 19.16 21.20 -38.92
C LYS A 36 18.87 19.96 -39.76
N THR A 37 19.86 19.10 -39.99
CA THR A 37 19.70 17.91 -40.83
C THR A 37 18.82 16.85 -40.16
N ALA A 38 18.84 16.79 -38.83
CA ALA A 38 17.95 15.93 -38.03
C ALA A 38 16.51 16.45 -37.91
N GLY A 39 16.18 17.62 -38.47
CA GLY A 39 14.82 18.18 -38.48
C GLY A 39 14.33 18.72 -37.13
N LEU A 40 15.23 18.93 -36.16
CA LEU A 40 14.90 19.31 -34.78
C LEU A 40 14.53 20.79 -34.59
N GLY A 41 14.54 21.61 -35.64
CA GLY A 41 14.38 23.07 -35.56
C GLY A 41 13.03 23.66 -35.99
N THR A 42 12.15 22.91 -36.64
CA THR A 42 10.92 23.47 -37.25
C THR A 42 9.72 22.57 -37.05
N GLY A 43 9.17 22.54 -35.83
CA GLY A 43 7.89 21.89 -35.55
C GLY A 43 7.42 22.12 -34.11
N PRO A 44 6.10 22.18 -33.85
CA PRO A 44 5.55 22.37 -32.51
C PRO A 44 5.82 21.12 -31.65
N SER A 45 6.82 21.22 -30.79
CA SER A 45 7.09 20.51 -29.52
C SER A 45 6.45 19.14 -29.23
N GLU A 46 6.37 18.23 -30.18
CA GLU A 46 6.06 16.82 -29.92
C GLU A 46 7.18 15.95 -30.47
N LEU A 47 7.66 15.03 -29.61
CA LEU A 47 8.78 14.13 -29.84
C LEU A 47 8.61 13.37 -31.16
N ASN A 48 9.33 13.81 -32.20
CA ASN A 48 9.43 13.05 -33.44
C ASN A 48 10.37 11.87 -33.21
N GLU A 49 9.82 10.69 -32.87
CA GLU A 49 10.56 9.45 -32.68
C GLU A 49 11.44 9.12 -33.91
N GLU A 50 11.02 9.54 -35.10
CA GLU A 50 11.76 9.35 -36.35
C GLU A 50 13.05 10.19 -36.39
N ALA A 51 13.02 11.41 -35.85
CA ALA A 51 14.21 12.26 -35.73
C ALA A 51 15.20 11.69 -34.69
N LEU A 52 14.68 11.12 -33.59
CA LEU A 52 15.51 10.44 -32.60
C LEU A 52 16.17 9.18 -33.19
N GLY A 53 15.43 8.41 -33.99
CA GLY A 53 15.95 7.23 -34.70
C GLY A 53 17.12 7.59 -35.61
N ARG A 54 16.95 8.60 -36.49
CA ARG A 54 18.01 9.05 -37.40
C ARG A 54 19.24 9.59 -36.66
N TYR A 55 19.04 10.29 -35.55
CA TYR A 55 20.16 10.78 -34.74
C TYR A 55 20.99 9.64 -34.16
N LEU A 56 20.35 8.55 -33.69
CA LEU A 56 21.06 7.38 -33.17
C LEU A 56 21.85 6.67 -34.27
N GLU A 57 21.27 6.51 -35.47
CA GLU A 57 21.98 5.93 -36.62
C GLU A 57 23.21 6.75 -37.02
N LEU A 58 23.08 8.08 -37.14
CA LEU A 58 24.19 8.98 -37.46
C LEU A 58 25.28 8.98 -36.39
N LYS A 59 24.90 8.86 -35.13
CA LYS A 59 25.85 8.79 -34.02
C LYS A 59 26.71 7.52 -34.10
N ASP A 60 26.09 6.39 -34.40
CA ASP A 60 26.82 5.12 -34.52
C ASP A 60 27.74 5.11 -35.75
N GLU A 61 27.36 5.80 -36.83
CA GLU A 61 28.17 5.94 -38.04
C GLU A 61 29.37 6.89 -37.86
N LEU A 62 29.16 8.05 -37.20
CA LEU A 62 30.19 9.07 -37.01
C LEU A 62 31.16 8.74 -35.86
N PHE A 63 30.73 7.95 -34.89
CA PHE A 63 31.54 7.53 -33.75
C PHE A 63 31.53 6.01 -33.62
N PRO A 64 32.11 5.27 -34.58
CA PRO A 64 32.20 3.82 -34.50
C PRO A 64 32.91 3.48 -33.20
N THR A 65 32.18 2.81 -32.30
CA THR A 65 32.71 2.49 -30.97
C THR A 65 33.96 1.64 -31.20
N PRO A 66 35.16 2.09 -30.78
CA PRO A 66 36.39 1.38 -31.08
C PRO A 66 36.24 -0.04 -30.56
N THR A 67 36.21 -0.99 -31.49
CA THR A 67 35.99 -2.40 -31.17
C THR A 67 37.15 -2.82 -30.30
N THR A 68 36.90 -2.95 -29.01
CA THR A 68 37.93 -3.30 -28.05
C THR A 68 38.41 -4.69 -28.42
N THR A 69 39.58 -4.77 -29.05
CA THR A 69 40.24 -6.03 -29.40
C THR A 69 40.59 -6.72 -28.10
N THR A 70 39.65 -7.51 -27.61
CA THR A 70 39.86 -8.33 -26.43
C THR A 70 40.84 -9.41 -26.86
N PRO A 71 42.01 -9.54 -26.22
CA PRO A 71 42.97 -10.58 -26.59
C PRO A 71 42.26 -11.92 -26.58
N VAL A 72 42.35 -12.66 -27.69
CA VAL A 72 41.73 -13.97 -27.85
C VAL A 72 42.38 -14.90 -26.83
N LYS A 73 41.73 -15.07 -25.68
CA LYS A 73 42.10 -16.10 -24.72
C LYS A 73 41.98 -17.45 -25.43
N ARG A 74 43.00 -18.31 -25.32
CA ARG A 74 42.93 -19.68 -25.85
C ARG A 74 41.71 -20.38 -25.25
N ALA A 75 40.96 -21.12 -26.07
CA ALA A 75 39.72 -21.79 -25.68
C ALA A 75 39.88 -22.68 -24.43
N GLU A 76 41.06 -23.30 -24.25
CA GLU A 76 41.37 -24.14 -23.08
C GLU A 76 41.38 -23.36 -21.77
N GLU A 77 41.83 -22.09 -21.79
CA GLU A 77 41.87 -21.26 -20.60
C GLU A 77 40.46 -20.85 -20.14
N TYR A 78 39.53 -20.73 -21.09
CA TYR A 78 38.13 -20.43 -20.83
C TYR A 78 37.42 -21.62 -20.15
N GLU A 79 37.70 -22.84 -20.58
CA GLU A 79 37.15 -24.06 -19.96
C GLU A 79 37.67 -24.24 -18.52
N ILE A 80 38.97 -24.02 -18.29
CA ILE A 80 39.57 -24.06 -16.95
C ILE A 80 38.98 -22.98 -16.01
N GLN A 81 38.63 -21.81 -16.54
CA GLN A 81 38.01 -20.73 -15.78
C GLN A 81 36.55 -21.00 -15.40
N LYS A 82 35.84 -21.95 -16.02
CA LYS A 82 34.47 -22.33 -15.61
C LYS A 82 34.44 -23.31 -14.45
N LEU A 83 35.44 -24.17 -14.31
CA LEU A 83 35.48 -25.21 -13.27
C LEU A 83 35.39 -24.65 -11.85
N SER A 84 34.56 -25.26 -11.01
CA SER A 84 34.47 -25.00 -9.58
C SER A 84 35.77 -25.40 -8.85
N ASN A 85 35.97 -24.94 -7.61
CA ASN A 85 37.13 -25.34 -6.81
C ASN A 85 37.18 -26.85 -6.56
N ALA A 86 36.02 -27.51 -6.44
CA ALA A 86 35.94 -28.96 -6.28
C ALA A 86 36.43 -29.70 -7.53
N GLU A 87 35.98 -29.29 -8.71
CA GLU A 87 36.40 -29.89 -9.99
C GLU A 87 37.87 -29.63 -10.30
N ARG A 88 38.39 -28.46 -9.91
CA ARG A 88 39.82 -28.13 -10.05
C ARG A 88 40.68 -29.01 -9.15
N LEU A 89 40.27 -29.23 -7.90
CA LEU A 89 40.96 -30.13 -6.97
C LEU A 89 40.98 -31.57 -7.51
N ALA A 90 39.85 -32.06 -8.04
CA ALA A 90 39.75 -33.40 -8.63
C ALA A 90 40.66 -33.60 -9.85
N ARG A 91 41.03 -32.51 -10.55
CA ARG A 91 41.93 -32.52 -11.72
C ARG A 91 43.38 -32.14 -11.39
N GLY A 92 43.74 -32.00 -10.11
CA GLY A 92 45.09 -31.59 -9.70
C GLY A 92 45.44 -30.14 -10.10
N LEU A 93 44.44 -29.31 -10.39
CA LEU A 93 44.62 -27.90 -10.75
C LEU A 93 44.60 -27.02 -9.49
N PRO A 94 45.33 -25.88 -9.49
CA PRO A 94 45.32 -24.96 -8.35
C PRO A 94 43.92 -24.36 -8.14
N LEU A 95 43.53 -24.16 -6.87
CA LEU A 95 42.24 -23.57 -6.50
C LEU A 95 42.08 -22.15 -7.09
N LYS A 96 40.84 -21.76 -7.42
CA LYS A 96 40.54 -20.37 -7.76
C LYS A 96 40.73 -19.51 -6.51
N ALA A 97 41.36 -18.35 -6.70
CA ALA A 97 41.40 -17.31 -5.69
C ALA A 97 39.96 -16.91 -5.30
N PRO A 98 39.69 -16.63 -4.03
CA PRO A 98 38.38 -16.16 -3.60
C PRO A 98 38.03 -14.90 -4.39
N ALA A 99 36.90 -14.96 -5.12
CA ALA A 99 36.42 -13.83 -5.89
C ALA A 99 36.04 -12.71 -4.90
N ARG A 100 36.96 -11.75 -4.73
CA ARG A 100 36.67 -10.51 -4.02
C ARG A 100 35.66 -9.77 -4.88
N ARG A 101 34.37 -9.95 -4.60
CA ARG A 101 33.33 -9.06 -5.11
C ARG A 101 33.80 -7.66 -4.73
N ARG A 102 34.20 -6.86 -5.72
CA ARG A 102 34.39 -5.43 -5.49
C ARG A 102 33.05 -4.98 -4.95
N HIS A 103 33.02 -4.72 -3.65
CA HIS A 103 31.83 -4.21 -3.01
C HIS A 103 31.53 -2.89 -3.72
N SER A 104 30.61 -2.91 -4.69
CA SER A 104 29.87 -1.72 -5.06
C SER A 104 29.42 -1.13 -3.74
N LYS A 105 29.93 0.07 -3.40
CA LYS A 105 29.82 0.73 -2.09
C LYS A 105 28.68 0.11 -1.30
N ILE A 106 29.00 -0.74 -0.32
CA ILE A 106 27.98 -1.17 0.64
C ILE A 106 27.62 0.11 1.37
N PHE A 107 26.57 0.78 0.90
CA PHE A 107 25.93 1.81 1.68
C PHE A 107 25.53 1.12 2.99
N PRO A 108 25.86 1.71 4.14
CA PRO A 108 25.34 1.23 5.42
C PRO A 108 23.84 1.05 5.20
N ARG A 109 23.32 -0.17 5.39
CA ARG A 109 21.87 -0.33 5.45
C ARG A 109 21.44 0.55 6.61
N ASP A 110 20.51 1.46 6.36
CA ASP A 110 19.89 2.22 7.42
C ASP A 110 19.48 1.24 8.51
N PRO A 111 19.87 1.46 9.78
CA PRO A 111 19.56 0.53 10.86
C PRO A 111 18.04 0.41 10.95
N VAL A 112 17.50 -0.69 10.44
CA VAL A 112 16.09 -1.03 10.62
C VAL A 112 15.96 -1.50 12.05
N ALA A 113 15.26 -0.72 12.88
CA ALA A 113 14.96 -1.12 14.24
C ALA A 113 14.26 -2.49 14.24
N SER A 114 14.78 -3.43 15.02
CA SER A 114 14.17 -4.75 15.16
C SER A 114 12.72 -4.59 15.64
N PRO A 115 11.76 -5.38 15.11
CA PRO A 115 10.40 -5.40 15.63
C PRO A 115 10.43 -5.72 17.12
N GLY A 116 9.72 -4.93 17.93
CA GLY A 116 9.55 -5.21 19.34
C GLY A 116 8.67 -6.44 19.57
N PRO A 117 8.62 -6.97 20.81
CA PRO A 117 7.77 -8.11 21.11
C PRO A 117 6.30 -7.78 20.82
N ARG A 118 5.58 -8.76 20.25
CA ARG A 118 4.15 -8.62 19.99
C ARG A 118 3.36 -8.78 21.30
N THR A 119 2.40 -7.89 21.50
CA THR A 119 1.43 -7.96 22.60
C THR A 119 0.04 -8.04 22.01
N THR A 120 -0.84 -8.81 22.66
CA THR A 120 -2.24 -8.93 22.27
C THR A 120 -3.13 -8.44 23.39
N LEU A 121 -4.08 -7.58 23.07
CA LEU A 121 -5.12 -7.13 23.99
C LEU A 121 -6.48 -7.64 23.51
N THR A 122 -7.31 -8.04 24.47
CA THR A 122 -8.69 -8.49 24.21
C THR A 122 -9.65 -7.60 24.97
N GLY A 123 -10.75 -7.22 24.32
CA GLY A 123 -11.74 -6.33 24.93
C GLY A 123 -13.04 -6.25 24.15
N ARG A 124 -14.04 -5.59 24.75
CA ARG A 124 -15.32 -5.31 24.09
C ARG A 124 -15.16 -4.11 23.14
N ALA A 125 -15.85 -4.20 22.00
CA ALA A 125 -15.95 -3.13 21.01
C ALA A 125 -16.92 -2.02 21.48
N ALA A 126 -16.45 -1.07 22.29
CA ALA A 126 -17.28 0.00 22.84
C ALA A 126 -17.38 1.20 21.90
N LEU A 127 -18.57 1.78 21.77
CA LEU A 127 -18.88 2.95 20.94
C LEU A 127 -19.07 4.18 21.82
N TYR A 128 -18.39 5.26 21.47
CA TYR A 128 -18.47 6.57 22.14
C TYR A 128 -18.90 7.63 21.13
N ARG A 129 -19.77 8.56 21.52
CA ARG A 129 -20.25 9.64 20.66
C ARG A 129 -19.36 10.86 20.74
N ASP A 130 -18.75 11.22 19.61
CA ASP A 130 -17.81 12.34 19.55
C ASP A 130 -18.54 13.68 19.65
N ASP A 131 -19.74 13.76 19.06
CA ASP A 131 -20.59 14.96 19.09
C ASP A 131 -21.22 15.25 20.46
N LEU A 132 -21.16 14.27 21.37
CA LEU A 132 -21.57 14.42 22.78
C LEU A 132 -20.35 14.39 23.72
N GLY A 133 -19.20 14.88 23.27
CA GLY A 133 -18.01 15.02 24.11
C GLY A 133 -17.36 13.69 24.50
N GLY A 134 -17.54 12.65 23.69
CA GLY A 134 -17.03 11.31 23.97
C GLY A 134 -17.85 10.54 25.01
N ALA A 135 -19.16 10.79 25.10
CA ALA A 135 -20.05 10.03 25.97
C ALA A 135 -20.19 8.58 25.49
N PHE A 136 -20.23 7.63 26.44
CA PHE A 136 -20.48 6.22 26.13
C PHE A 136 -21.87 6.05 25.51
N PHE A 137 -21.96 5.31 24.40
CA PHE A 137 -23.21 5.06 23.67
C PHE A 137 -23.67 3.60 23.80
N GLY A 138 -22.74 2.65 23.70
CA GLY A 138 -23.04 1.22 23.71
C GLY A 138 -21.85 0.40 23.21
N TYR A 139 -22.14 -0.78 22.68
CA TYR A 139 -21.17 -1.71 22.11
C TYR A 139 -21.56 -2.10 20.69
N VAL A 140 -20.60 -2.52 19.89
CA VAL A 140 -20.88 -3.32 18.70
C VAL A 140 -21.42 -4.67 19.17
N ASP A 141 -22.60 -5.07 18.69
CA ASP A 141 -23.24 -6.33 19.00
C ASP A 141 -22.50 -7.48 18.31
N ARG A 142 -22.35 -8.62 19.00
CA ARG A 142 -21.77 -9.84 18.42
C ARG A 142 -22.64 -10.48 17.34
N THR A 143 -23.93 -10.14 17.32
CA THR A 143 -24.91 -10.53 16.31
C THR A 143 -25.05 -9.46 15.23
N PHE A 144 -25.39 -9.89 14.02
CA PHE A 144 -25.49 -9.02 12.85
C PHE A 144 -26.93 -9.00 12.34
N ILE A 145 -27.29 -7.94 11.61
CA ILE A 145 -28.61 -7.84 10.96
C ILE A 145 -28.54 -8.27 9.50
N GLY A 146 -29.66 -8.80 9.00
CA GLY A 146 -29.94 -8.99 7.57
C GLY A 146 -28.75 -9.54 6.79
N SER A 147 -28.09 -8.69 6.01
CA SER A 147 -26.93 -8.98 5.16
C SER A 147 -25.58 -9.03 5.89
N ASN A 148 -25.54 -9.48 7.14
CA ASN A 148 -24.36 -9.45 8.00
C ASN A 148 -23.73 -8.06 8.22
N GLN A 149 -24.59 -7.08 8.52
CA GLN A 149 -24.15 -5.73 8.90
C GLN A 149 -24.08 -5.66 10.42
N ALA A 150 -22.97 -5.16 10.96
CA ALA A 150 -22.84 -5.01 12.41
C ALA A 150 -23.89 -4.02 12.91
N ARG A 151 -24.42 -4.28 14.09
CA ARG A 151 -25.33 -3.38 14.80
C ARG A 151 -24.75 -3.02 16.16
N TYR A 152 -25.39 -2.10 16.87
CA TYR A 152 -25.03 -1.80 18.26
C TYR A 152 -26.01 -2.43 19.26
N THR A 153 -25.54 -2.58 20.50
CA THR A 153 -26.31 -3.01 21.68
C THR A 153 -25.87 -2.21 22.91
N THR A 154 -26.73 -2.05 23.89
CA THR A 154 -26.36 -1.49 25.21
C THR A 154 -26.00 -2.59 26.22
N ASN A 155 -26.29 -3.85 25.91
CA ASN A 155 -25.98 -4.97 26.78
C ASN A 155 -24.52 -5.43 26.60
N ALA A 156 -23.69 -5.28 27.64
CA ALA A 156 -22.28 -5.68 27.62
C ALA A 156 -22.08 -7.20 27.43
N ALA A 157 -23.08 -8.03 27.75
CA ALA A 157 -23.02 -9.48 27.53
C ALA A 157 -23.16 -9.86 26.04
N ASP A 158 -23.79 -8.99 25.25
CA ASP A 158 -23.95 -9.17 23.79
C ASP A 158 -22.88 -8.43 22.99
N ALA A 159 -21.91 -7.81 23.66
CA ALA A 159 -20.84 -7.08 23.00
C ALA A 159 -19.90 -8.01 22.21
N MET A 160 -19.48 -7.54 21.05
CA MET A 160 -18.43 -8.16 20.25
C MET A 160 -17.09 -8.02 20.98
N ILE A 161 -16.39 -9.15 21.11
CA ILE A 161 -15.05 -9.23 21.69
C ILE A 161 -14.05 -9.16 20.54
N LEU A 162 -13.15 -8.18 20.64
CA LEU A 162 -12.06 -7.99 19.70
C LEU A 162 -10.74 -8.40 20.33
N SER A 163 -9.86 -9.00 19.53
CA SER A 163 -8.47 -9.27 19.86
C SER A 163 -7.57 -8.50 18.89
N VAL A 164 -6.69 -7.67 19.45
CA VAL A 164 -5.81 -6.75 18.72
C VAL A 164 -4.36 -7.07 19.07
N SER A 165 -3.56 -7.48 18.08
CA SER A 165 -2.13 -7.76 18.24
C SER A 165 -1.28 -6.65 17.62
N PHE A 166 -0.32 -6.13 18.38
CA PHE A 166 0.52 -5.00 17.96
C PHE A 166 1.93 -5.08 18.55
N ASN A 167 2.85 -4.25 18.06
CA ASN A 167 4.20 -4.15 18.60
C ASN A 167 4.18 -3.34 19.91
N SER A 168 4.59 -3.97 21.02
CA SER A 168 4.59 -3.37 22.36
C SER A 168 5.45 -2.10 22.51
N LEU A 169 6.39 -1.85 21.59
CA LEU A 169 7.21 -0.64 21.60
C LEU A 169 6.53 0.53 20.89
N GLN A 170 5.40 0.31 20.21
CA GLN A 170 4.65 1.34 19.51
C GLN A 170 3.45 1.81 20.36
N THR A 171 3.31 3.13 20.50
CA THR A 171 2.11 3.74 21.10
C THR A 171 0.93 3.72 20.15
N LYS A 172 1.20 3.96 18.86
CA LYS A 172 0.23 3.90 17.77
C LYS A 172 0.73 2.87 16.76
N SER A 173 -0.11 1.89 16.46
CA SER A 173 0.16 0.92 15.41
C SER A 173 -0.90 1.05 14.32
N SER A 174 -0.51 0.84 13.07
CA SER A 174 -1.37 1.00 11.90
C SER A 174 -1.47 -0.29 11.11
N GLN A 175 -2.50 -0.38 10.25
CA GLN A 175 -2.72 -1.52 9.36
C GLN A 175 -2.77 -2.86 10.09
N LEU A 176 -3.39 -2.86 11.26
CA LEU A 176 -3.51 -4.03 12.11
C LEU A 176 -4.62 -4.94 11.60
N GLN A 177 -4.42 -6.24 11.84
CA GLN A 177 -5.48 -7.23 11.82
C GLN A 177 -6.17 -7.23 13.18
N VAL A 178 -7.49 -7.21 13.17
CA VAL A 178 -8.32 -7.28 14.37
C VAL A 178 -9.22 -8.49 14.25
N LEU A 179 -9.24 -9.33 15.28
CA LEU A 179 -10.06 -10.54 15.29
C LEU A 179 -11.33 -10.32 16.11
N ALA A 180 -12.50 -10.64 15.54
CA ALA A 180 -13.77 -10.71 16.26
C ALA A 180 -13.98 -12.14 16.78
N THR A 181 -13.71 -12.38 18.06
CA THR A 181 -13.56 -13.75 18.60
C THR A 181 -14.86 -14.42 19.02
N ASN A 182 -15.95 -13.66 19.18
CA ASN A 182 -17.25 -14.18 19.58
C ASN A 182 -18.39 -13.82 18.60
N ALA A 183 -18.05 -13.44 17.36
CA ALA A 183 -19.02 -13.07 16.33
C ALA A 183 -19.99 -14.23 16.03
N ALA A 184 -21.30 -13.93 16.05
CA ALA A 184 -22.37 -14.93 15.91
C ALA A 184 -22.76 -15.18 14.43
N ILE A 185 -21.78 -15.40 13.57
CA ILE A 185 -21.98 -15.78 12.15
C ILE A 185 -21.46 -17.19 11.81
N GLY A 186 -21.08 -17.96 12.83
CA GLY A 186 -20.49 -19.29 12.66
C GLY A 186 -18.97 -19.24 12.46
N ALA A 187 -18.32 -20.38 12.63
CA ALA A 187 -16.88 -20.51 12.45
C ALA A 187 -16.51 -20.17 11.00
N GLY A 188 -15.52 -19.29 10.80
CA GLY A 188 -14.99 -19.00 9.47
C GLY A 188 -14.89 -17.52 9.09
N PHE A 189 -15.37 -16.58 9.90
CA PHE A 189 -15.21 -15.13 9.65
C PHE A 189 -14.56 -14.40 10.83
N PRO A 190 -13.28 -14.67 11.16
CA PRO A 190 -12.69 -14.14 12.39
C PRO A 190 -12.17 -12.70 12.23
N PHE A 191 -11.99 -12.17 11.03
CA PHE A 191 -11.35 -10.87 10.83
C PHE A 191 -12.39 -9.75 10.82
N LEU A 192 -12.26 -8.76 11.70
CA LEU A 192 -13.07 -7.54 11.65
C LEU A 192 -12.70 -6.74 10.38
N CYS A 193 -13.69 -6.34 9.60
CA CYS A 193 -13.47 -5.69 8.32
C CYS A 193 -14.45 -4.56 8.05
N LEU A 194 -14.12 -3.74 7.05
CA LEU A 194 -15.08 -2.88 6.36
C LEU A 194 -15.45 -3.52 5.02
N THR A 195 -16.74 -3.63 4.73
CA THR A 195 -17.28 -4.14 3.47
C THR A 195 -17.92 -2.99 2.69
N GLN A 196 -17.71 -2.92 1.38
CA GLN A 196 -18.29 -1.87 0.54
C GLN A 196 -19.82 -1.83 0.61
N GLY A 197 -20.36 -0.60 0.69
CA GLY A 197 -21.79 -0.31 0.66
C GLY A 197 -22.50 -0.81 -0.61
N ARG A 198 -23.77 -1.17 -0.47
CA ARG A 198 -24.60 -1.71 -1.56
C ARG A 198 -24.68 -0.76 -2.76
N ASP A 199 -24.82 0.53 -2.49
CA ASP A 199 -25.09 1.52 -3.54
C ASP A 199 -23.82 2.20 -4.04
N ASN A 200 -22.65 1.77 -3.56
CA ASN A 200 -21.39 2.34 -4.03
C ASN A 200 -21.20 2.03 -5.52
N THR A 201 -20.91 3.08 -6.30
CA THR A 201 -20.67 2.98 -7.75
C THR A 201 -19.22 2.65 -8.09
N ASN A 202 -18.30 2.83 -7.13
CA ASN A 202 -16.91 2.40 -7.20
C ASN A 202 -16.37 2.15 -5.78
N THR A 203 -15.08 1.87 -5.67
CA THR A 203 -14.42 1.46 -4.42
C THR A 203 -13.86 2.63 -3.62
N ASN A 204 -13.99 3.88 -4.10
CA ASN A 204 -13.36 5.02 -3.48
C ASN A 204 -14.29 5.72 -2.48
N LEU A 205 -13.83 5.87 -1.24
CA LEU A 205 -14.35 6.82 -0.27
C LEU A 205 -13.60 8.13 -0.46
N ALA A 206 -14.26 9.14 -1.02
CA ALA A 206 -13.66 10.44 -1.31
C ALA A 206 -14.64 11.56 -0.96
N SER A 207 -14.13 12.77 -0.75
CA SER A 207 -14.97 13.96 -0.60
C SER A 207 -15.90 14.12 -1.83
N GLY A 208 -17.15 14.50 -1.58
CA GLY A 208 -18.20 14.60 -2.59
C GLY A 208 -18.89 13.27 -2.93
N SER A 209 -18.44 12.14 -2.35
CA SER A 209 -19.02 10.83 -2.62
C SER A 209 -20.00 10.40 -1.52
N PHE A 210 -21.16 9.88 -1.91
CA PHE A 210 -22.12 9.25 -0.99
C PHE A 210 -21.72 7.82 -0.59
N HIS A 211 -20.55 7.33 -1.03
CA HIS A 211 -20.09 5.98 -0.75
C HIS A 211 -19.88 5.76 0.75
N TYR A 212 -20.18 4.52 1.16
CA TYR A 212 -20.11 4.10 2.55
C TYR A 212 -19.62 2.65 2.63
N THR A 213 -19.36 2.19 3.85
CA THR A 213 -18.97 0.81 4.17
C THR A 213 -19.83 0.28 5.30
N TYR A 214 -20.07 -1.02 5.32
CA TYR A 214 -20.60 -1.73 6.48
C TYR A 214 -19.46 -2.15 7.38
N LEU A 215 -19.61 -2.01 8.70
CA LEU A 215 -18.78 -2.78 9.64
C LEU A 215 -19.23 -4.25 9.57
N SER A 216 -18.30 -5.16 9.29
CA SER A 216 -18.60 -6.58 9.08
C SER A 216 -17.41 -7.47 9.49
N VAL A 217 -17.45 -8.73 9.07
CA VAL A 217 -16.37 -9.69 9.27
C VAL A 217 -16.01 -10.43 7.98
N ALA A 218 -14.75 -10.85 7.89
CA ALA A 218 -14.16 -11.54 6.76
C ALA A 218 -13.50 -12.87 7.15
N ALA A 219 -13.45 -13.79 6.19
CA ALA A 219 -12.91 -15.13 6.38
C ALA A 219 -11.39 -15.19 6.31
N VAL A 220 -10.80 -14.31 5.52
CA VAL A 220 -9.36 -14.23 5.31
C VAL A 220 -8.89 -12.80 5.41
N SER A 221 -7.65 -12.61 5.87
CA SER A 221 -7.00 -11.32 5.84
C SER A 221 -6.59 -10.98 4.40
N ALA A 222 -6.93 -9.78 3.95
CA ALA A 222 -6.55 -9.28 2.63
C ALA A 222 -5.13 -8.68 2.60
N GLY A 223 -4.53 -8.43 3.76
CA GLY A 223 -3.31 -7.64 3.86
C GLY A 223 -3.59 -6.13 3.71
N PRO A 224 -2.60 -5.28 4.02
CA PRO A 224 -2.73 -3.84 3.83
C PRO A 224 -2.69 -3.50 2.33
N GLY A 225 -3.73 -2.85 1.82
CA GLY A 225 -3.76 -2.38 0.45
C GLY A 225 -5.16 -2.01 -0.05
N PRO A 226 -5.26 -1.53 -1.30
CA PRO A 226 -6.54 -1.29 -1.95
C PRO A 226 -7.46 -2.50 -1.87
N ALA A 227 -8.76 -2.23 -1.75
CA ALA A 227 -9.74 -3.28 -1.48
C ALA A 227 -9.79 -4.30 -2.63
N GLY A 228 -9.67 -5.58 -2.28
CA GLY A 228 -9.85 -6.70 -3.18
C GLY A 228 -11.17 -7.43 -2.96
N THR A 229 -11.48 -8.36 -3.86
CA THR A 229 -12.55 -9.34 -3.65
C THR A 229 -12.10 -10.36 -2.61
N THR A 230 -12.35 -10.06 -1.35
CA THR A 230 -12.05 -10.95 -0.22
C THR A 230 -13.31 -11.65 0.24
N SER A 231 -13.19 -12.94 0.62
CA SER A 231 -14.30 -13.68 1.22
C SER A 231 -14.76 -12.99 2.50
N ASN A 232 -15.98 -12.48 2.48
CA ASN A 232 -16.58 -11.78 3.59
C ASN A 232 -18.01 -12.26 3.82
N ALA A 233 -18.48 -12.03 5.04
CA ALA A 233 -19.75 -12.56 5.46
C ALA A 233 -20.96 -11.98 4.72
N TYR A 234 -20.89 -10.73 4.25
CA TYR A 234 -21.93 -10.16 3.40
C TYR A 234 -22.07 -10.95 2.10
N ASN A 235 -20.95 -11.23 1.42
CA ASN A 235 -20.95 -12.01 0.18
C ASN A 235 -21.47 -13.43 0.44
N SER A 236 -21.01 -14.05 1.54
CA SER A 236 -21.43 -15.41 1.91
C SER A 236 -22.93 -15.52 2.17
N LEU A 237 -23.55 -14.48 2.73
CA LEU A 237 -24.96 -14.51 3.12
C LEU A 237 -25.90 -14.04 2.01
N THR A 238 -25.48 -13.07 1.19
CA THR A 238 -26.33 -12.46 0.16
C THR A 238 -26.07 -12.98 -1.25
N GLY A 239 -24.92 -13.63 -1.50
CA GLY A 239 -24.46 -13.98 -2.84
C GLY A 239 -24.00 -12.78 -3.69
N ALA A 240 -24.16 -11.55 -3.21
CA ALA A 240 -23.74 -10.35 -3.93
C ALA A 240 -22.27 -10.04 -3.63
N SER A 241 -21.44 -9.96 -4.68
CA SER A 241 -20.02 -9.67 -4.54
C SER A 241 -19.79 -8.22 -4.09
N ARG A 242 -19.20 -8.05 -2.91
CA ARG A 242 -18.67 -6.80 -2.37
C ARG A 242 -17.22 -6.99 -1.96
N ILE A 243 -16.44 -5.93 -2.15
CA ILE A 243 -15.06 -5.86 -1.67
C ILE A 243 -15.03 -5.65 -0.14
N ALA A 244 -13.97 -6.12 0.50
CA ALA A 244 -13.77 -5.92 1.94
C ALA A 244 -12.29 -5.70 2.27
N GLN A 245 -12.02 -4.97 3.36
CA GLN A 245 -10.68 -4.69 3.88
C GLN A 245 -10.58 -5.04 5.37
N THR A 246 -9.54 -5.80 5.75
CA THR A 246 -9.32 -6.35 7.10
C THR A 246 -8.14 -5.72 7.84
N ASP A 247 -7.07 -5.35 7.12
CA ASP A 247 -5.80 -4.89 7.68
C ASP A 247 -5.71 -3.36 7.66
N ILE A 248 -6.78 -2.72 8.12
CA ILE A 248 -7.02 -1.27 7.99
C ILE A 248 -7.18 -0.56 9.33
N TRP A 249 -6.95 -1.29 10.41
CA TRP A 249 -7.17 -0.78 11.76
C TRP A 249 -5.94 -0.09 12.30
N ASN A 250 -6.12 1.12 12.82
CA ASN A 250 -5.14 1.84 13.60
C ASN A 250 -5.52 1.73 15.08
N PHE A 251 -4.57 1.42 15.93
CA PHE A 251 -4.79 1.28 17.37
C PHE A 251 -3.87 2.21 18.15
N ASP A 252 -4.47 3.03 19.01
CA ASP A 252 -3.76 3.85 20.00
C ASP A 252 -3.82 3.16 21.35
N ARG A 253 -2.66 2.70 21.83
CA ARG A 253 -2.56 1.95 23.09
C ARG A 253 -2.91 2.81 24.31
N THR A 254 -2.72 4.12 24.26
CA THR A 254 -2.98 5.01 25.40
C THR A 254 -4.47 5.26 25.55
N THR A 255 -5.15 5.60 24.45
CA THR A 255 -6.59 5.94 24.47
C THR A 255 -7.50 4.74 24.25
N LYS A 256 -6.92 3.59 23.87
CA LYS A 256 -7.60 2.37 23.44
C LYS A 256 -8.50 2.57 22.22
N VAL A 257 -8.30 3.65 21.47
CA VAL A 257 -9.07 3.94 20.26
C VAL A 257 -8.64 3.01 19.13
N LEU A 258 -9.64 2.45 18.44
CA LEU A 258 -9.48 1.61 17.27
C LEU A 258 -10.14 2.30 16.08
N SER A 259 -9.34 2.94 15.22
CA SER A 259 -9.82 3.74 14.09
C SER A 259 -9.59 3.00 12.77
N PRO A 260 -10.62 2.78 11.95
CA PRO A 260 -10.42 2.23 10.62
C PRO A 260 -9.94 3.30 9.64
N THR A 261 -9.19 2.85 8.65
CA THR A 261 -8.95 3.59 7.40
C THR A 261 -9.54 2.81 6.23
N TRP A 262 -9.72 3.47 5.10
CA TRP A 262 -10.07 2.82 3.85
C TRP A 262 -9.06 3.17 2.80
N ILE A 263 -8.51 2.16 2.13
CA ILE A 263 -7.50 2.36 1.09
C ILE A 263 -8.21 2.32 -0.26
N ASN A 264 -8.33 3.49 -0.89
CA ASN A 264 -8.94 3.67 -2.20
C ASN A 264 -8.16 2.93 -3.30
N ALA A 265 -8.75 2.77 -4.49
CA ALA A 265 -8.13 2.07 -5.63
C ALA A 265 -6.77 2.66 -6.02
N GLY A 266 -6.58 3.98 -5.86
CA GLY A 266 -5.32 4.67 -6.11
C GLY A 266 -4.29 4.59 -4.98
N GLY A 267 -4.54 3.80 -3.93
CA GLY A 267 -3.65 3.66 -2.77
C GLY A 267 -3.78 4.75 -1.72
N GLN A 268 -4.68 5.73 -1.91
CA GLN A 268 -4.94 6.79 -0.93
C GLN A 268 -5.73 6.23 0.26
N SER A 269 -5.20 6.42 1.47
CA SER A 269 -5.90 6.09 2.72
C SER A 269 -6.80 7.23 3.18
N VAL A 270 -8.02 6.92 3.59
CA VAL A 270 -9.01 7.87 4.13
C VAL A 270 -9.51 7.37 5.48
N ASP A 271 -9.60 8.24 6.48
CA ASP A 271 -10.20 7.90 7.77
C ASP A 271 -11.70 7.65 7.61
N VAL A 272 -12.21 6.62 8.28
CA VAL A 272 -13.61 6.21 8.14
C VAL A 272 -14.36 6.39 9.47
N PRO A 273 -14.94 7.58 9.74
CA PRO A 273 -15.80 7.77 10.90
C PRO A 273 -17.03 6.87 10.82
N PHE A 274 -17.44 6.36 11.98
CA PHE A 274 -18.63 5.51 12.09
C PHE A 274 -19.88 6.31 12.42
N TYR A 275 -21.01 5.90 11.85
CA TYR A 275 -22.35 6.40 12.12
C TYR A 275 -23.31 5.23 12.20
N SER A 276 -24.53 5.46 12.67
CA SER A 276 -25.58 4.45 12.70
C SER A 276 -26.89 4.96 12.12
N GLN A 277 -27.63 4.07 11.47
CA GLN A 277 -28.99 4.32 11.01
C GLN A 277 -29.85 3.10 11.38
N SER A 278 -30.99 3.35 12.04
CA SER A 278 -31.83 2.35 12.72
C SER A 278 -31.05 1.60 13.83
N THR A 279 -30.16 0.69 13.46
CA THR A 279 -29.20 0.02 14.37
C THR A 279 -27.90 -0.39 13.69
N ALA A 280 -27.84 -0.35 12.35
CA ALA A 280 -26.67 -0.74 11.58
C ALA A 280 -25.56 0.29 11.70
N ILE A 281 -24.31 -0.18 11.69
CA ILE A 281 -23.11 0.66 11.78
C ILE A 281 -22.49 0.82 10.39
N TYR A 282 -22.31 2.06 9.98
CA TYR A 282 -21.77 2.47 8.69
C TYR A 282 -20.49 3.27 8.88
N GLY A 283 -19.51 3.04 8.02
CA GLY A 283 -18.38 3.93 7.81
C GLY A 283 -18.61 4.81 6.59
N MET A 284 -18.21 6.08 6.60
CA MET A 284 -18.39 6.96 5.45
C MET A 284 -17.22 7.91 5.23
N GLY A 285 -16.94 8.22 3.97
CA GLY A 285 -15.88 9.18 3.60
C GLY A 285 -16.34 10.63 3.61
N ASP A 286 -17.61 10.90 3.29
CA ASP A 286 -18.19 12.24 3.28
C ASP A 286 -19.62 12.22 3.82
N HIS A 287 -19.77 12.68 5.07
CA HIS A 287 -21.05 12.72 5.77
C HIS A 287 -22.10 13.57 5.04
N SER A 288 -21.71 14.73 4.52
CA SER A 288 -22.64 15.67 3.88
C SER A 288 -23.22 15.09 2.59
N SER A 289 -22.36 14.46 1.78
CA SER A 289 -22.76 13.81 0.52
C SER A 289 -23.63 12.57 0.78
N PHE A 290 -23.33 11.82 1.84
CA PHE A 290 -24.16 10.68 2.27
C PHE A 290 -25.58 11.13 2.66
N VAL A 291 -25.72 12.13 3.54
CA VAL A 291 -27.04 12.61 3.99
C VAL A 291 -27.84 13.27 2.87
N ALA A 292 -27.18 13.93 1.92
CA ALA A 292 -27.85 14.47 0.73
C ALA A 292 -28.48 13.36 -0.14
N ARG A 293 -27.87 12.17 -0.17
CA ARG A 293 -28.39 11.00 -0.90
C ARG A 293 -29.43 10.22 -0.09
N TYR A 294 -29.23 10.10 1.22
CA TYR A 294 -30.05 9.32 2.15
C TYR A 294 -30.61 10.22 3.25
N PRO A 295 -31.82 10.77 3.08
CA PRO A 295 -32.37 11.79 3.98
C PRO A 295 -32.79 11.26 5.36
N SER A 296 -32.78 9.94 5.55
CA SER A 296 -33.10 9.32 6.83
C SER A 296 -32.05 9.71 7.89
N PRO A 297 -32.47 10.13 9.10
CA PRO A 297 -31.55 10.55 10.14
C PRO A 297 -30.50 9.49 10.48
N ILE A 298 -29.28 9.95 10.78
CA ILE A 298 -28.20 9.11 11.28
C ILE A 298 -27.68 9.66 12.61
N THR A 299 -27.08 8.77 13.41
CA THR A 299 -26.46 9.09 14.70
C THR A 299 -24.95 8.90 14.60
N GLY A 300 -24.17 9.81 15.18
CA GLY A 300 -22.71 9.78 15.17
C GLY A 300 -22.11 11.18 14.98
N PRO A 301 -20.79 11.31 14.75
CA PRO A 301 -19.83 10.22 14.59
C PRO A 301 -19.53 9.45 15.89
N PHE A 302 -19.12 8.19 15.73
CA PHE A 302 -18.69 7.33 16.81
C PHE A 302 -17.18 7.05 16.77
N THR A 303 -16.56 7.11 17.94
CA THR A 303 -15.25 6.52 18.21
C THR A 303 -15.41 5.10 18.74
N LEU A 304 -14.76 4.14 18.08
CA LEU A 304 -14.64 2.77 18.56
C LEU A 304 -13.46 2.64 19.52
N LYS A 305 -13.68 2.10 20.72
CA LYS A 305 -12.65 1.83 21.73
C LYS A 305 -12.67 0.37 22.15
N LEU A 306 -11.48 -0.14 22.48
CA LEU A 306 -11.32 -1.45 23.10
C LEU A 306 -11.45 -1.33 24.63
N GLU A 307 -12.60 -1.71 25.16
CA GLU A 307 -12.80 -1.82 26.61
C GLU A 307 -12.22 -3.16 27.08
N LEU A 308 -11.09 -3.10 27.79
CA LEU A 308 -10.37 -4.31 28.20
C LEU A 308 -11.24 -5.18 29.09
N ILE A 309 -11.33 -6.46 28.74
CA ILE A 309 -11.88 -7.47 29.64
C ILE A 309 -10.71 -7.86 30.53
N GLU A 310 -10.80 -7.63 31.83
CA GLU A 310 -9.80 -8.11 32.77
C GLU A 310 -9.63 -9.62 32.55
N SER A 311 -8.45 -10.03 32.07
CA SER A 311 -8.12 -11.44 32.04
C SER A 311 -8.17 -11.91 33.47
N ALA A 312 -8.94 -12.98 33.74
CA ALA A 312 -8.86 -13.66 35.03
C ALA A 312 -7.36 -13.86 35.36
N PRO A 313 -6.91 -13.53 36.58
CA PRO A 313 -5.50 -13.66 36.93
C PRO A 313 -5.06 -15.08 36.55
N SER A 314 -4.00 -15.19 35.74
CA SER A 314 -3.43 -16.48 35.41
C SER A 314 -3.14 -17.18 36.73
N ALA A 315 -3.78 -18.33 36.97
CA ALA A 315 -3.52 -19.10 38.17
C ALA A 315 -2.00 -19.31 38.31
N PRO A 316 -1.43 -19.08 39.50
CA PRO A 316 0.02 -19.14 39.73
C PRO A 316 0.60 -20.52 39.41
#